data_AF-B7AVL0-F1
#
_entry.id   AF-B7AVL0-F1
#
_cell.length_a   1.000
_cell.length_b   1.000
_cell.length_c   1.000
_cell.angle_alpha   90.00
_cell.angle_beta   90.00
_cell.angle_gamma   90.00
#
_symmetry.space_group_name_H-M   'P 1'
#
loop_
_entity.id
_entity.type
_entity.pdbx_description
1 polymer ?
#
loop_
_entity_poly.entity_id
_entity_poly.type
_entity_poly.pdbx_seq_one_letter_code
_entity_poly.pdbx_strand_id
1 'polypeptide(L)'
;MEINMLQSINTILSKIDGMVWGIPLMVLILAGGIYLTIRMGLLQIRKLPLALKWMVKNEEDGHGEVSSFGALCTALSATIGTGNIVGVATAICAGGPGALFWMEIAAFFGMATKYAEGLLAVKYRVVDENNHSLGGPFYYIEKGMGKNWKWLAKLLLSLVSVSVCLE
;
A
#
# COMPACT_ATOMS: atom_id res chain seq x y z
N MET A 1 18.28 9.31 -38.08
CA MET A 1 17.24 8.25 -37.98
C MET A 1 17.06 7.79 -36.54
N GLU A 2 18.15 7.60 -35.76
CA GLU A 2 18.09 7.28 -34.32
C GLU A 2 17.36 8.32 -33.46
N ILE A 3 17.56 9.62 -33.69
CA ILE A 3 16.93 10.69 -32.89
C ILE A 3 15.40 10.67 -33.00
N ASN A 4 14.86 10.44 -34.20
CA ASN A 4 13.41 10.33 -34.43
C ASN A 4 12.81 9.06 -33.80
N MET A 5 13.59 7.97 -33.74
CA MET A 5 13.18 6.73 -33.10
C MET A 5 13.13 6.88 -31.57
N LEU A 6 14.15 7.51 -30.96
CA LEU A 6 14.19 7.80 -29.53
C LEU A 6 13.09 8.79 -29.10
N GLN A 7 12.75 9.77 -29.94
CA GLN A 7 11.62 10.68 -29.70
C GLN A 7 10.27 9.96 -29.78
N SER A 8 10.12 9.05 -30.75
CA SER A 8 8.90 8.24 -30.87
C SER A 8 8.71 7.33 -29.66
N ILE A 9 9.78 6.71 -29.16
CA ILE A 9 9.78 5.89 -27.94
C ILE A 9 9.41 6.75 -26.73
N ASN A 10 10.04 7.92 -26.54
CA ASN A 10 9.70 8.83 -25.44
C ASN A 10 8.24 9.31 -25.50
N THR A 11 7.70 9.54 -26.69
CA THR A 11 6.30 9.96 -26.88
C THR A 11 5.33 8.83 -26.52
N ILE A 12 5.66 7.59 -26.87
CA ILE A 12 4.86 6.42 -26.48
C ILE A 12 4.94 6.20 -24.96
N LEU A 13 6.13 6.28 -24.37
CA LEU A 13 6.36 6.13 -22.94
C LEU A 13 5.60 7.18 -22.13
N SER A 14 5.71 8.47 -22.49
CA SER A 14 4.99 9.56 -21.81
C SER A 14 3.47 9.45 -21.94
N LYS A 15 2.94 8.95 -23.06
CA LYS A 15 1.50 8.67 -23.20
C LYS A 15 1.04 7.53 -22.31
N ILE A 16 1.83 6.46 -22.21
CA ILE A 16 1.53 5.33 -21.31
C ILE A 16 1.62 5.79 -19.87
N ASP A 17 2.65 6.56 -19.52
CA ASP A 17 2.86 7.10 -18.19
C ASP A 17 1.68 7.98 -17.74
N GLY A 18 1.28 8.94 -18.58
CA GLY A 18 0.12 9.79 -18.29
C GLY A 18 -1.21 9.03 -18.24
N MET A 19 -1.34 7.89 -18.92
CA MET A 19 -2.55 7.09 -18.90
C MET A 19 -2.62 6.18 -17.66
N VAL A 20 -1.51 5.55 -17.29
CA VAL A 20 -1.42 4.59 -16.19
C VAL A 20 -1.25 5.30 -14.84
N TRP A 21 -0.32 6.26 -14.76
CA TRP A 21 0.03 6.96 -13.51
C TRP A 21 -0.66 8.32 -13.37
N GLY A 22 -1.41 8.75 -14.39
CA GLY A 22 -2.13 10.02 -14.36
C GLY A 22 -3.44 9.96 -13.59
N ILE A 23 -4.36 10.83 -14.03
CA ILE A 23 -5.65 11.08 -13.37
C ILE A 23 -6.49 9.79 -13.15
N PRO A 24 -6.56 8.82 -14.08
CA PRO A 24 -7.40 7.64 -13.89
C PRO A 24 -7.05 6.81 -12.65
N LEU A 25 -5.76 6.56 -12.41
CA LEU A 25 -5.31 5.79 -11.25
C LEU A 25 -5.51 6.57 -9.95
N MET A 26 -5.23 7.87 -9.96
CA MET A 26 -5.46 8.74 -8.79
C MET A 26 -6.93 8.73 -8.38
N VAL A 27 -7.85 8.86 -9.36
CA VAL A 27 -9.29 8.79 -9.12
C VAL A 27 -9.69 7.40 -8.62
N LEU A 28 -9.14 6.32 -9.18
CA LEU A 28 -9.46 4.96 -8.76
C LEU A 28 -9.06 4.69 -7.30
N ILE A 29 -7.86 5.13 -6.88
CA ILE A 29 -7.36 4.95 -5.52
C ILE A 29 -8.18 5.80 -4.54
N LEU A 30 -8.45 7.07 -4.86
CA LEU A 30 -9.26 7.94 -4.02
C LEU A 30 -10.70 7.44 -3.89
N ALA A 31 -11.34 7.05 -5.00
CA ALA A 31 -12.69 6.50 -5.00
C ALA A 31 -12.76 5.18 -4.20
N GLY A 32 -11.76 4.31 -4.35
CA GLY A 32 -11.64 3.08 -3.56
C GLY A 32 -11.50 3.36 -2.06
N GLY A 33 -10.64 4.32 -1.69
CA GLY A 33 -10.45 4.74 -0.30
C GLY A 33 -11.72 5.36 0.31
N ILE A 34 -12.42 6.21 -0.44
CA ILE A 34 -13.72 6.79 -0.03
C ILE A 34 -14.76 5.67 0.16
N TYR A 35 -14.89 4.76 -0.81
CA TYR A 35 -15.81 3.63 -0.74
C TYR A 35 -15.57 2.76 0.48
N LEU A 36 -14.31 2.40 0.75
CA LEU A 36 -13.93 1.62 1.93
C LEU A 36 -14.15 2.40 3.23
N THR A 37 -13.88 3.70 3.24
CA THR A 37 -14.10 4.58 4.39
C THR A 37 -15.58 4.63 4.78
N ILE A 38 -16.47 4.76 3.80
CA ILE A 38 -17.93 4.76 4.01
C ILE A 38 -18.39 3.38 4.47
N ARG A 39 -17.95 2.31 3.80
CA ARG A 39 -18.37 0.94 4.11
C ARG A 39 -17.86 0.44 5.47
N MET A 40 -16.73 0.95 5.94
CA MET A 40 -16.20 0.68 7.29
C MET A 40 -16.68 1.69 8.35
N GLY A 41 -17.52 2.67 7.98
CA GLY A 41 -18.14 3.61 8.92
C GLY A 41 -17.14 4.54 9.62
N LEU A 42 -16.19 5.13 8.88
CA LEU A 42 -15.15 6.01 9.40
C LEU A 42 -14.31 5.37 10.52
N LEU A 43 -13.99 4.09 10.34
CA LEU A 43 -13.21 3.29 11.30
C LEU A 43 -11.89 3.97 11.68
N GLN A 44 -11.24 4.65 10.73
CA GLN A 44 -9.99 5.37 10.93
C GLN A 44 -10.04 6.40 12.07
N ILE A 45 -11.13 7.14 12.24
CA ILE A 45 -11.24 8.10 13.36
C ILE A 45 -11.65 7.37 14.65
N ARG A 46 -12.56 6.40 14.54
CA ARG A 46 -13.15 5.71 15.70
C ARG A 46 -12.19 4.78 16.43
N LYS A 47 -11.31 4.10 15.69
CA LYS A 47 -10.46 3.03 16.22
C LYS A 47 -8.99 3.43 16.38
N LEU A 48 -8.56 4.56 15.85
CA LEU A 48 -7.19 5.05 16.02
C LEU A 48 -6.78 5.25 17.50
N PRO A 49 -7.61 5.87 18.38
CA PRO A 49 -7.23 6.03 19.78
C PRO A 49 -7.14 4.69 20.51
N LEU A 50 -8.01 3.74 20.14
CA LEU A 50 -7.98 2.39 20.67
C LEU A 50 -6.70 1.70 20.22
N ALA A 51 -6.38 1.71 18.92
CA ALA A 51 -5.19 1.11 18.36
C ALA A 51 -3.91 1.63 19.05
N LEU A 52 -3.76 2.93 19.21
CA LEU A 52 -2.62 3.52 19.92
C LEU A 52 -2.51 3.03 21.38
N LYS A 53 -3.64 2.85 22.08
CA LYS A 53 -3.65 2.29 23.43
C LYS A 53 -3.15 0.83 23.47
N TRP A 54 -3.57 0.01 22.52
CA TRP A 54 -3.13 -1.40 22.42
C TRP A 54 -1.70 -1.54 21.92
N MET A 55 -1.19 -0.55 21.17
CA MET A 55 0.21 -0.54 20.75
C MET A 55 1.19 -0.26 21.90
N VAL A 56 0.76 0.55 22.89
CA VAL A 56 1.58 0.92 24.05
C VAL A 56 1.42 -0.08 25.20
N LYS A 57 0.26 -0.73 25.32
CA LYS A 57 0.03 -1.76 26.34
C LYS A 57 0.49 -3.12 25.81
N ASN A 58 1.49 -3.73 26.46
CA ASN A 58 1.93 -5.08 26.11
C ASN A 58 0.76 -6.07 26.15
N GLU A 59 0.65 -6.90 25.11
CA GLU A 59 -0.26 -8.04 25.09
C GLU A 59 0.27 -9.09 26.07
N GLU A 60 -0.50 -9.38 27.12
CA GLU A 60 -0.15 -10.41 28.11
C GLU A 60 -0.33 -11.84 27.54
N ASP A 61 -1.01 -12.00 26.40
CA ASP A 61 -1.41 -13.30 25.80
C ASP A 61 -1.35 -13.33 24.24
N GLY A 62 -0.49 -12.52 23.62
CA GLY A 62 -0.41 -12.42 22.15
C GLY A 62 0.45 -13.52 21.50
N HIS A 63 -0.16 -14.49 20.81
CA HIS A 63 0.55 -15.47 19.97
C HIS A 63 1.07 -14.87 18.63
N GLY A 64 2.01 -13.93 18.71
CA GLY A 64 2.69 -13.32 17.57
C GLY A 64 4.21 -13.43 17.69
N GLU A 65 4.90 -13.65 16.57
CA GLU A 65 6.38 -13.76 16.54
C GLU A 65 7.10 -12.45 16.88
N VAL A 66 6.41 -11.32 16.72
CA VAL A 66 6.92 -9.97 16.97
C VAL A 66 5.93 -9.20 17.83
N SER A 67 6.47 -8.36 18.74
CA SER A 67 5.66 -7.41 19.51
C SER A 67 4.89 -6.49 18.57
N SER A 68 3.65 -6.16 18.92
CA SER A 68 2.80 -5.19 18.21
C SER A 68 3.52 -3.85 17.95
N PHE A 69 4.36 -3.40 18.88
CA PHE A 69 5.20 -2.20 18.68
C PHE A 69 6.35 -2.43 17.69
N GLY A 70 7.00 -3.60 17.76
CA GLY A 70 8.07 -3.97 16.84
C GLY A 70 7.59 -4.06 15.39
N ALA A 71 6.42 -4.70 15.16
CA ALA A 71 5.79 -4.78 13.85
C ALA A 71 5.46 -3.39 13.27
N LEU A 72 4.98 -2.46 14.12
CA LEU A 72 4.76 -1.07 13.71
C LEU A 72 6.08 -0.41 13.28
N CYS A 73 7.13 -0.51 14.08
CA CYS A 73 8.43 0.11 13.78
C CYS A 73 9.00 -0.43 12.46
N THR A 74 8.89 -1.74 12.20
CA THR A 74 9.27 -2.33 10.92
C THR A 74 8.47 -1.75 9.75
N ALA A 75 7.15 -1.64 9.89
CA ALA A 75 6.30 -1.07 8.86
C ALA A 75 6.56 0.43 8.63
N LEU A 76 6.82 1.20 9.69
CA LEU A 76 7.17 2.63 9.61
C LEU A 76 8.54 2.81 8.95
N SER A 77 9.53 2.00 9.32
CA SER A 77 10.85 2.05 8.70
C SER A 77 10.81 1.73 7.20
N ALA A 78 9.90 0.84 6.78
CA ALA A 78 9.72 0.50 5.37
C ALA A 78 8.98 1.59 4.57
N THR A 79 8.23 2.46 5.24
CA THR A 79 7.39 3.48 4.59
C THR A 79 7.95 4.89 4.71
N ILE A 80 8.78 5.19 5.71
CA ILE A 80 9.44 6.48 5.89
C ILE A 80 10.84 6.41 5.28
N GLY A 81 11.09 7.24 4.26
CA GLY A 81 12.40 7.34 3.63
C GLY A 81 12.63 8.68 2.95
N THR A 82 13.82 8.85 2.39
CA THR A 82 14.22 10.03 1.60
C THR A 82 13.25 10.29 0.45
N GLY A 83 12.68 9.24 -0.15
CA GLY A 83 11.67 9.32 -1.20
C GLY A 83 10.43 10.13 -0.79
N ASN A 84 9.95 9.99 0.45
CA ASN A 84 8.78 10.76 0.92
C ASN A 84 9.13 12.25 1.08
N ILE A 85 10.33 12.57 1.56
CA ILE A 85 10.76 13.96 1.77
C ILE A 85 10.92 14.66 0.41
N VAL A 86 11.64 14.04 -0.53
CA VAL A 86 11.83 14.57 -1.88
C VAL A 86 10.51 14.62 -2.65
N GLY A 87 9.63 13.62 -2.45
CA GLY A 87 8.31 13.57 -3.04
C GLY A 87 7.41 14.73 -2.59
N VAL A 88 7.34 14.98 -1.28
CA VAL A 88 6.60 16.14 -0.72
C VAL A 88 7.18 17.45 -1.24
N ALA A 89 8.50 17.60 -1.24
CA ALA A 89 9.17 18.80 -1.75
C ALA A 89 8.83 19.04 -3.23
N THR A 90 8.89 18.00 -4.06
CA THR A 90 8.55 18.06 -5.49
C THR A 90 7.08 18.40 -5.69
N ALA A 91 6.17 17.80 -4.91
CA ALA A 91 4.74 18.05 -4.98
C ALA A 91 4.40 19.51 -4.64
N ILE A 92 5.03 20.10 -3.63
CA ILE A 92 4.84 21.51 -3.28
C ILE A 92 5.46 22.43 -4.34
N CYS A 93 6.66 22.12 -4.81
CA CYS A 93 7.32 22.92 -5.86
C CYS A 93 6.54 22.92 -7.17
N ALA A 94 5.97 21.78 -7.57
CA ALA A 94 5.22 21.64 -8.82
C ALA A 94 3.74 22.06 -8.70
N GLY A 95 3.08 21.74 -7.59
CA GLY A 95 1.64 21.94 -7.38
C GLY A 95 1.28 23.17 -6.54
N GLY A 96 2.27 23.86 -5.97
CA GLY A 96 2.06 24.97 -5.06
C GLY A 96 1.67 24.55 -3.63
N PRO A 97 1.43 25.51 -2.73
CA PRO A 97 1.16 25.24 -1.31
C PRO A 97 -0.13 24.46 -1.05
N GLY A 98 -1.07 24.47 -2.01
CA GLY A 98 -2.32 23.70 -1.93
C GLY A 98 -2.13 22.18 -2.01
N ALA A 99 -0.96 21.70 -2.45
CA ALA A 99 -0.66 20.27 -2.52
C ALA A 99 -0.75 19.60 -1.14
N LEU A 100 -0.32 20.28 -0.07
CA LEU A 100 -0.35 19.73 1.29
C LEU A 100 -1.76 19.35 1.74
N PHE A 101 -2.76 20.19 1.44
CA PHE A 101 -4.15 19.90 1.78
C PHE A 101 -4.66 18.63 1.10
N TRP A 102 -4.33 18.44 -0.19
CA TRP A 102 -4.70 17.25 -0.93
C TRP A 102 -3.95 16.00 -0.49
N MET A 103 -2.69 16.14 -0.05
CA MET A 103 -1.91 15.04 0.51
C MET A 103 -2.54 14.51 1.81
N GLU A 104 -3.00 15.39 2.70
CA GLU A 104 -3.71 14.99 3.93
C GLU A 104 -5.03 14.29 3.63
N ILE A 105 -5.81 14.79 2.67
CA ILE A 105 -7.05 14.12 2.23
C ILE A 105 -6.76 12.74 1.65
N ALA A 106 -5.75 12.63 0.78
CA ALA A 106 -5.35 11.36 0.20
C ALA A 106 -4.83 10.39 1.27
N ALA A 107 -4.06 10.87 2.25
CA ALA A 107 -3.60 10.08 3.39
C ALA A 107 -4.77 9.56 4.23
N PHE A 108 -5.77 10.40 4.49
CA PHE A 108 -6.99 10.00 5.21
C PHE A 108 -7.72 8.86 4.49
N PHE A 109 -7.99 8.98 3.19
CA PHE A 109 -8.63 7.88 2.47
C PHE A 109 -7.71 6.66 2.29
N GLY A 110 -6.40 6.87 2.19
CA GLY A 110 -5.39 5.82 2.12
C GLY A 110 -5.31 4.96 3.40
N MET A 111 -5.54 5.54 4.58
CA MET A 111 -5.58 4.79 5.84
C MET A 111 -6.65 3.70 5.83
N ALA A 112 -7.83 3.97 5.27
CA ALA A 112 -8.90 2.97 5.18
C ALA A 112 -8.51 1.80 4.26
N THR A 113 -7.90 2.08 3.12
CA THR A 113 -7.39 1.05 2.21
C THR A 113 -6.30 0.23 2.89
N LYS A 114 -5.34 0.87 3.56
CA LYS A 114 -4.24 0.17 4.22
C LYS A 114 -4.72 -0.71 5.37
N TYR A 115 -5.72 -0.24 6.12
CA TYR A 115 -6.37 -1.03 7.16
C TYR A 115 -7.06 -2.27 6.58
N ALA A 116 -7.79 -2.13 5.46
CA ALA A 116 -8.45 -3.26 4.82
C ALA A 116 -7.45 -4.33 4.38
N GLU A 117 -6.32 -3.92 3.78
CA GLU A 117 -5.22 -4.82 3.41
C GLU A 117 -4.64 -5.55 4.63
N GLY A 118 -4.34 -4.82 5.70
CA GLY A 118 -3.81 -5.40 6.94
C GLY A 118 -4.76 -6.41 7.57
N LEU A 119 -6.05 -6.08 7.62
CA LEU A 119 -7.09 -6.98 8.15
C LEU A 119 -7.22 -8.26 7.31
N LEU A 120 -7.16 -8.14 5.97
CA LEU A 120 -7.15 -9.30 5.07
C LEU A 120 -5.90 -10.16 5.26
N ALA A 121 -4.72 -9.53 5.42
CA ALA A 121 -3.46 -10.23 5.64
C ALA A 121 -3.45 -11.02 6.96
N VAL A 122 -4.03 -10.48 8.03
CA VAL A 122 -4.17 -11.19 9.32
C VAL A 122 -5.22 -12.30 9.22
N LYS A 123 -6.37 -12.04 8.57
CA LYS A 123 -7.45 -13.03 8.43
C LYS A 123 -7.06 -14.26 7.63
N TYR A 124 -6.25 -14.10 6.58
CA TYR A 124 -5.81 -15.19 5.70
C TYR A 124 -4.35 -15.60 5.93
N ARG A 125 -3.77 -15.22 7.09
CA ARG A 125 -2.41 -15.59 7.49
C ARG A 125 -2.26 -17.12 7.51
N VAL A 126 -1.10 -17.59 7.06
CA VAL A 126 -0.73 -19.01 7.07
C VAL A 126 0.47 -19.16 7.98
N VAL A 127 0.43 -20.17 8.84
CA VAL A 127 1.60 -20.53 9.65
C VAL A 127 2.32 -21.65 8.91
N ASP A 128 3.59 -21.44 8.61
CA ASP A 128 4.44 -22.42 7.96
C ASP A 128 4.87 -23.52 8.94
N GLU A 129 5.44 -24.62 8.45
CA GLU A 129 5.88 -25.76 9.28
C GLU A 129 6.96 -25.36 10.31
N ASN A 130 7.67 -24.26 10.05
CA ASN A 130 8.66 -23.66 10.95
C ASN A 130 8.04 -22.65 11.96
N ASN A 131 6.72 -22.64 12.13
CA ASN A 131 5.94 -21.66 12.92
C ASN A 131 6.00 -20.20 12.45
N HIS A 132 6.59 -19.93 11.28
CA HIS A 132 6.64 -18.59 10.71
C HIS A 132 5.28 -18.12 10.21
N SER A 133 4.92 -16.89 10.55
CA SER A 133 3.68 -16.26 10.13
C SER A 133 3.80 -15.62 8.75
N LEU A 134 3.33 -16.32 7.73
CA LEU A 134 3.34 -15.87 6.34
C LEU A 134 2.01 -15.19 5.99
N GLY A 135 2.08 -13.95 5.52
CA GLY A 135 0.92 -13.13 5.18
C GLY A 135 1.23 -12.17 4.05
N GLY A 136 0.18 -11.69 3.35
CA GLY A 136 0.34 -10.74 2.25
C GLY A 136 -0.75 -10.83 1.19
N PRO A 137 -0.69 -9.94 0.18
CA PRO A 137 -1.66 -9.87 -0.90
C PRO A 137 -1.86 -11.17 -1.66
N PHE A 138 -0.77 -11.89 -1.90
CA PHE A 138 -0.82 -13.18 -2.55
C PHE A 138 -1.60 -14.23 -1.75
N TYR A 139 -1.46 -14.26 -0.42
CA TYR A 139 -2.18 -15.23 0.43
C TYR A 139 -3.67 -14.96 0.52
N TYR A 140 -4.10 -13.70 0.69
CA TYR A 140 -5.54 -13.42 0.72
C TYR A 140 -6.21 -13.51 -0.65
N ILE A 141 -5.48 -13.28 -1.76
CA ILE A 141 -6.01 -13.52 -3.11
C ILE A 141 -6.16 -15.02 -3.36
N GLU A 142 -5.16 -15.82 -2.98
CA GLU A 142 -5.21 -17.27 -3.15
C GLU A 142 -6.27 -17.94 -2.28
N LYS A 143 -6.38 -17.55 -1.01
CA LYS A 143 -7.29 -18.18 -0.04
C LYS A 143 -8.66 -17.51 0.07
N GLY A 144 -8.78 -16.22 -0.29
CA GLY A 144 -10.00 -15.42 -0.10
C GLY A 144 -10.80 -15.08 -1.36
N MET A 145 -10.18 -14.97 -2.54
CA MET A 145 -10.86 -14.61 -3.81
C MET A 145 -11.15 -15.79 -4.74
N GLY A 146 -10.74 -17.01 -4.36
CA GLY A 146 -11.04 -18.26 -5.09
C GLY A 146 -10.10 -18.57 -6.27
N LYS A 147 -10.23 -19.80 -6.82
CA LYS A 147 -9.31 -20.36 -7.84
C LYS A 147 -9.16 -19.49 -9.11
N ASN A 148 -10.17 -18.69 -9.46
CA ASN A 148 -10.19 -17.88 -10.69
C ASN A 148 -9.25 -16.67 -10.65
N TRP A 149 -8.81 -16.24 -9.46
CA TRP A 149 -7.91 -15.08 -9.29
C TRP A 149 -6.47 -15.45 -8.94
N LYS A 150 -6.14 -16.76 -8.97
CA LYS A 150 -4.77 -17.26 -8.71
C LYS A 150 -3.73 -16.72 -9.69
N TRP A 151 -4.14 -16.35 -10.90
CA TRP A 151 -3.24 -15.70 -11.87
C TRP A 151 -2.75 -14.32 -11.38
N LEU A 152 -3.61 -13.55 -10.71
CA LEU A 152 -3.23 -12.24 -10.15
C LEU A 152 -2.24 -12.41 -8.98
N ALA A 153 -2.42 -13.42 -8.15
CA ALA A 153 -1.47 -13.76 -7.09
C ALA A 153 -0.09 -14.15 -7.66
N LYS A 154 -0.06 -14.98 -8.71
CA LYS A 154 1.20 -15.36 -9.40
C LYS A 154 1.90 -14.17 -10.05
N LEU A 155 1.13 -13.26 -10.67
CA LEU A 155 1.67 -12.06 -11.30
C LEU A 155 2.26 -11.11 -10.26
N LEU A 156 1.56 -10.86 -9.15
CA LEU A 156 2.09 -10.04 -8.06
C LEU A 156 3.37 -10.65 -7.47
N LEU A 157 3.41 -11.98 -7.29
CA LEU A 157 4.60 -12.65 -6.78
C LEU A 157 5.77 -12.52 -7.75
N SER A 158 5.55 -12.76 -9.05
CA SER A 158 6.63 -12.68 -10.04
C SER A 158 7.18 -11.26 -10.16
N LEU A 159 6.32 -10.25 -10.06
CA LEU A 159 6.72 -8.85 -10.19
C LEU A 159 7.56 -8.41 -8.98
N VAL A 160 7.16 -8.80 -7.77
CA VAL A 160 7.94 -8.55 -6.55
C VAL A 160 9.29 -9.29 -6.61
N SER A 161 9.31 -10.56 -7.04
CA SER A 161 10.56 -11.31 -7.18
C SER A 161 11.52 -10.67 -8.18
N VAL A 162 11.02 -10.16 -9.31
CA VAL A 162 11.87 -9.46 -10.30
C VAL A 162 12.44 -8.18 -9.72
N SER A 163 11.64 -7.37 -9.01
CA SER A 163 12.13 -6.16 -8.34
C SER A 163 13.22 -6.46 -7.30
N VAL A 164 13.01 -7.48 -6.45
CA VAL A 164 14.01 -7.90 -5.44
C VAL A 164 15.29 -8.45 -6.06
N CYS A 165 15.22 -9.05 -7.26
CA CYS A 165 16.43 -9.49 -7.98
C CYS A 165 17.15 -8.34 -8.71
N LEU A 166 16.54 -7.16 -8.83
CA LEU A 166 17.09 -5.98 -9.50
C LEU A 166 17.73 -4.97 -8.54
N GLU A 167 17.44 -5.07 -7.24
CA GLU A 167 18.07 -4.32 -6.14
C GLU A 167 19.21 -5.11 -5.49
#